data_AF-J0D7Q1-F1
#
_entry.id   AF-J0D7Q1-F1
#
_cell.length_a   1.000
_cell.length_b   1.000
_cell.length_c   1.000
_cell.angle_alpha   90.00
_cell.angle_beta   90.00
_cell.angle_gamma   90.00
#
_symmetry.space_group_name_H-M   'P 1'
#
loop_
_entity.id
_entity.type
_entity.pdbx_description
1 polymer ?
#
loop_
_entity_poly.entity_id
_entity_poly.type
_entity_poly.pdbx_seq_one_letter_code
_entity_poly.pdbx_strand_id
1 'polypeptide(L)'
;IYATNIFATLEPQEDAELRGFITATGSKLKSLEEGTATTIFAALDPNLREHNGAYLADCQVSETTGPGAKVPDAPENLWKLSETLVGETFAY
;
A
#
# COMPACT_ATOMS: atom_id res chain seq x y z
N ILE A 1 0.05 1.90 2.06
CA ILE A 1 -0.69 2.73 3.03
C ILE A 1 -1.06 1.82 4.19
N TYR A 2 -0.29 1.82 5.28
CA TYR A 2 -0.56 1.04 6.50
C TYR A 2 -0.50 1.92 7.74
N ALA A 3 -0.94 3.18 7.63
CA ALA A 3 -1.45 3.85 8.81
C ALA A 3 -2.90 3.36 8.98
N THR A 4 -3.05 2.13 9.48
CA THR A 4 -4.26 1.74 10.20
C THR A 4 -4.58 2.86 11.20
N ASN A 5 -5.86 3.14 11.42
CA ASN A 5 -6.43 4.25 12.20
C ASN A 5 -5.86 4.41 13.63
N ILE A 6 -4.55 4.64 13.75
CA ILE A 6 -3.78 4.62 14.99
C ILE A 6 -4.18 5.80 15.85
N PHE A 7 -4.53 6.92 15.21
CA PHE A 7 -5.06 8.11 15.86
C PHE A 7 -6.39 7.85 16.60
N ALA A 8 -7.19 6.84 16.22
CA ALA A 8 -8.42 6.54 16.95
C ALA A 8 -8.20 5.79 18.27
N THR A 9 -7.00 5.27 18.51
CA THR A 9 -6.66 4.53 19.73
C THR A 9 -5.69 5.30 20.64
N LEU A 10 -5.25 6.50 20.24
CA LEU A 10 -4.32 7.32 21.00
C LEU A 10 -5.07 8.24 21.98
N GLU A 11 -4.44 8.48 23.13
CA GLU A 11 -4.90 9.54 24.03
C GLU A 11 -4.71 10.92 23.34
N PRO A 12 -5.52 11.95 23.68
CA PRO A 12 -5.46 13.25 23.01
C PRO A 12 -4.07 13.91 23.04
N GLN A 13 -3.28 13.65 24.08
CA GLN A 13 -1.91 14.16 24.19
C GLN A 13 -0.98 13.48 23.19
N GLU A 14 -1.08 12.16 23.03
CA GLU A 14 -0.25 11.37 22.12
C GLU A 14 -0.58 11.69 20.64
N ASP A 15 -1.86 11.91 20.33
CA ASP A 15 -2.29 12.38 19.00
C ASP A 15 -1.68 13.75 18.68
N ALA A 16 -1.72 14.70 19.62
CA ALA A 16 -1.14 16.02 19.44
C ALA A 16 0.38 15.98 19.23
N GLU A 17 1.08 15.17 20.02
CA GLU A 17 2.54 14.97 19.89
C GLU A 17 2.90 14.33 18.54
N LEU A 18 2.19 13.28 18.12
CA LEU A 18 2.43 12.60 16.86
C LEU A 18 2.14 13.51 15.65
N ARG A 19 1.06 14.30 15.69
CA ARG A 19 0.77 15.32 14.65
C ARG A 19 1.82 16.41 14.60
N GLY A 20 2.31 16.85 15.76
CA GLY A 20 3.42 17.79 15.86
C GLY A 20 4.69 17.24 15.20
N PHE A 21 5.03 15.99 15.49
CA PHE A 21 6.17 15.29 14.86
C PHE A 21 6.02 15.18 13.34
N ILE A 22 4.85 14.75 12.85
CA ILE A 22 4.59 14.65 11.40
C ILE A 22 4.82 16.00 10.72
N THR A 23 4.27 17.07 11.30
CA THR A 23 4.45 18.44 10.77
C THR A 23 5.92 18.86 10.80
N ALA A 24 6.65 18.59 11.88
CA ALA A 24 8.06 18.95 12.04
C ALA A 24 8.98 18.25 11.03
N THR A 25 8.64 17.02 10.61
CA THR A 25 9.38 16.29 9.56
C THR A 25 9.09 16.77 8.14
N GLY A 26 8.23 17.80 7.98
CA GLY A 26 7.78 18.28 6.66
C GLY A 26 6.82 17.33 5.97
N SER A 27 6.31 16.32 6.68
CA SER A 27 5.34 15.35 6.18
C SER A 27 3.92 15.87 6.38
N LYS A 28 3.01 15.54 5.45
CA LYS A 28 1.58 15.85 5.55
C LYS A 28 0.81 14.54 5.69
N LEU A 29 -0.12 14.49 6.65
CA LEU A 29 -1.12 13.42 6.67
C LEU A 29 -2.05 13.56 5.46
N LYS A 30 -2.17 12.47 4.70
CA LYS A 30 -3.13 12.40 3.59
C LYS A 30 -4.55 12.50 4.13
N SER A 31 -5.38 13.26 3.44
CA SER A 31 -6.85 13.17 3.53
C SER A 31 -7.34 11.80 3.07
N LEU A 32 -8.62 11.51 3.33
CA LEU A 32 -9.24 10.26 2.89
C LEU A 32 -9.26 10.14 1.37
N GLU A 33 -9.51 11.27 0.70
CA GLU A 33 -9.52 11.40 -0.75
C GLU A 33 -8.11 11.15 -1.32
N GLU A 34 -7.09 11.80 -0.76
CA GLU A 34 -5.69 11.57 -1.16
C GLU A 34 -5.23 10.13 -0.88
N GLY A 35 -5.75 9.49 0.18
CA GLY A 35 -5.44 8.10 0.52
C GLY A 35 -6.04 7.06 -0.43
N THR A 36 -7.19 7.36 -1.03
CA THR A 36 -7.89 6.46 -1.97
C THR A 36 -7.54 6.72 -3.44
N ALA A 37 -6.96 7.88 -3.75
CA ALA A 37 -6.66 8.32 -5.10
C ALA A 37 -5.89 7.29 -5.95
N THR A 38 -4.84 6.66 -5.40
CA THR A 38 -4.02 5.69 -6.16
C THR A 38 -4.80 4.42 -6.51
N THR A 39 -5.70 3.97 -5.63
CA THR A 39 -6.56 2.81 -5.91
C THR A 39 -7.56 3.13 -7.02
N ILE A 40 -8.14 4.32 -7.00
CA ILE A 40 -9.06 4.79 -8.05
C ILE A 40 -8.33 4.91 -9.39
N PHE A 41 -7.14 5.51 -9.38
CA PHE A 41 -6.27 5.60 -10.56
C PHE A 41 -5.94 4.22 -11.14
N ALA A 42 -5.53 3.27 -10.29
CA ALA A 42 -5.23 1.89 -10.68
C ALA A 42 -6.40 1.18 -11.37
N ALA A 43 -7.62 1.42 -10.88
CA ALA A 43 -8.82 0.75 -11.37
C ALA A 43 -9.38 1.36 -12.67
N LEU A 44 -9.19 2.67 -12.88
CA LEU A 44 -9.93 3.42 -13.89
C LEU A 44 -9.07 3.98 -15.03
N ASP A 45 -7.76 4.16 -14.86
CA ASP A 45 -6.92 4.75 -15.92
C ASP A 45 -6.64 3.72 -17.04
N PRO A 46 -7.13 3.95 -18.28
CA PRO A 46 -6.94 3.01 -19.37
C PRO A 46 -5.49 2.90 -19.83
N ASN A 47 -4.64 3.90 -19.54
CA ASN A 47 -3.23 3.89 -19.93
C ASN A 47 -2.40 2.92 -19.08
N LEU A 48 -2.92 2.49 -17.91
CA LEU A 48 -2.24 1.51 -17.06
C LEU A 48 -2.24 0.09 -17.64
N ARG A 49 -2.97 -0.18 -18.72
CA ARG A 49 -2.95 -1.49 -19.38
C ARG A 49 -1.54 -1.90 -19.80
N GLU A 50 -0.72 -0.95 -20.24
CA GLU A 50 0.68 -1.20 -20.63
C GLU A 50 1.61 -1.39 -19.43
N HIS A 51 1.11 -1.16 -18.21
CA HIS A 51 1.84 -1.23 -16.95
C HIS A 51 1.26 -2.29 -15.99
N ASN A 52 0.63 -3.34 -16.53
CA ASN A 52 0.07 -4.41 -15.71
C ASN A 52 1.14 -5.05 -14.79
N GLY A 53 0.78 -5.27 -13.52
CA GLY A 53 1.68 -5.79 -12.49
C GLY A 53 2.66 -4.76 -11.89
N ALA A 54 2.65 -3.51 -12.34
CA ALA A 54 3.50 -2.46 -11.78
C ALA A 54 3.05 -2.04 -10.36
N TYR A 55 4.01 -1.61 -9.56
CA TYR A 55 3.74 -0.94 -8.30
C TYR A 55 3.39 0.54 -8.53
N LEU A 56 2.36 1.03 -7.84
CA LEU A 56 1.93 2.42 -7.93
C LEU A 56 2.13 3.13 -6.59
N ALA A 57 2.68 4.33 -6.65
CA ALA A 57 2.77 5.26 -5.53
C ALA A 57 2.34 6.64 -6.02
N ASP A 58 1.44 7.30 -5.28
CA ASP A 58 0.96 8.65 -5.59
C ASP A 58 0.42 8.79 -7.03
N CYS A 59 -0.36 7.79 -7.46
CA CYS A 59 -0.94 7.71 -8.82
C CYS A 59 0.11 7.66 -9.95
N GLN A 60 1.32 7.19 -9.67
CA GLN A 60 2.40 7.04 -10.66
C GLN A 60 3.00 5.64 -10.58
N VAL A 61 3.50 5.13 -11.71
CA VAL A 61 4.35 3.94 -11.73
C VAL A 61 5.62 4.22 -10.93
N SER A 62 5.94 3.33 -10.00
CA SER A 62 7.01 3.52 -9.05
C SER A 62 7.74 2.21 -8.75
N GLU A 63 8.86 2.33 -8.06
CA GLU A 63 9.68 1.20 -7.64
C GLU A 63 9.25 0.69 -6.27
N THR A 64 9.23 -0.63 -6.10
CA THR A 64 8.99 -1.25 -4.79
C THR A 64 10.19 -0.99 -3.87
N THR A 65 9.94 -0.55 -2.63
CA THR A 65 11.00 -0.10 -1.71
C THR A 65 11.45 -1.14 -0.66
N GLY A 66 10.83 -2.33 -0.64
CA GLY A 66 11.15 -3.39 0.33
C GLY A 66 12.03 -4.50 -0.24
N PRO A 67 13.05 -5.00 0.50
CA PRO A 67 13.90 -6.10 0.03
C PRO A 67 13.11 -7.38 -0.24
N GLY A 68 12.00 -7.60 0.48
CA GLY A 68 11.10 -8.73 0.28
C GLY A 68 10.26 -8.68 -1.00
N ALA A 69 10.14 -7.51 -1.64
CA ALA A 69 9.25 -7.33 -2.79
C ALA A 69 9.82 -7.90 -4.10
N LYS A 70 11.14 -8.08 -4.19
CA LYS A 70 11.85 -8.55 -5.40
C LYS A 70 12.64 -9.85 -5.14
N VAL A 71 12.22 -10.65 -4.16
CA VAL A 71 12.86 -11.92 -3.84
C VAL A 71 12.55 -12.94 -4.95
N PRO A 72 13.55 -13.56 -5.59
CA PRO A 72 13.33 -14.62 -6.57
C PRO A 72 12.50 -15.76 -5.97
N ASP A 73 11.64 -16.38 -6.77
CA ASP A 73 10.77 -17.52 -6.40
C ASP A 73 9.75 -17.27 -5.28
N ALA A 74 9.83 -16.13 -4.58
CA ALA A 74 8.90 -15.78 -3.51
C ALA A 74 7.45 -15.63 -4.00
N PRO A 75 7.15 -15.03 -5.18
CA PRO A 75 5.79 -14.96 -5.69
C PRO A 75 5.14 -16.34 -5.83
N GLU A 76 5.83 -17.29 -6.45
CA GLU A 76 5.34 -18.66 -6.69
C GLU A 76 5.19 -19.44 -5.39
N ASN A 77 6.14 -19.31 -4.47
CA ASN A 77 6.08 -19.98 -3.16
C ASN A 77 4.93 -19.43 -2.30
N LEU A 78 4.74 -18.11 -2.29
CA LEU A 78 3.63 -17.48 -1.58
C LEU A 78 2.29 -17.88 -2.18
N TRP A 79 2.18 -17.93 -3.51
CA TRP A 79 0.96 -18.36 -4.18
C TRP A 79 0.55 -19.79 -3.78
N LYS A 80 1.47 -20.75 -3.88
CA LYS A 80 1.21 -22.16 -3.51
C LYS A 80 0.83 -22.31 -2.03
N LEU A 81 1.47 -21.54 -1.16
CA LEU A 81 1.12 -21.51 0.25
C LEU A 81 -0.29 -20.97 0.45
N SER A 82 -0.65 -19.87 -0.22
CA SER A 82 -2.00 -19.29 -0.16
C SER A 82 -3.06 -20.28 -0.63
N GLU A 83 -2.85 -20.98 -1.75
CA GLU A 83 -3.74 -22.04 -2.25
C GLU A 83 -3.94 -23.15 -1.22
N THR A 84 -2.87 -23.57 -0.56
CA THR A 84 -2.93 -24.58 0.52
C THR A 84 -3.74 -24.09 1.72
N LEU A 85 -3.57 -22.82 2.11
CA LEU A 85 -4.25 -22.23 3.25
C LEU A 85 -5.76 -22.03 3.02
N VAL A 86 -6.15 -21.70 1.78
CA VAL A 86 -7.57 -21.52 1.42
C VAL A 86 -8.23 -22.80 0.91
N GLY A 87 -7.44 -23.82 0.56
CA GLY A 87 -7.93 -25.11 0.06
C GLY A 87 -8.42 -25.08 -1.40
N GLU A 88 -8.00 -24.10 -2.18
CA GLU A 88 -8.42 -23.88 -3.57
C GLU A 88 -7.18 -23.60 -4.45
N THR A 89 -7.21 -24.10 -5.69
CA THR A 89 -6.17 -23.84 -6.70
C THR A 89 -6.70 -22.92 -7.78
N PHE A 90 -5.90 -21.94 -8.18
CA PHE A 90 -6.29 -20.92 -9.16
C PHE A 90 -5.43 -21.04 -10.42
N ALA A 91 -6.06 -21.07 -11.58
CA ALA A 91 -5.36 -20.99 -12.86
C ALA A 91 -5.10 -19.53 -13.21
N TYR A 92 -3.86 -19.20 -13.59
CA TYR A 92 -3.45 -17.87 -14.07
C TYR A 92 -2.52 -17.98 -15.28
#